data_AF-A0A7Z0QH58-F1
#
_entry.id   AF-A0A7Z0QH58-F1
#
_cell.length_a   1.000
_cell.length_b   1.000
_cell.length_c   1.000
_cell.angle_alpha   90.00
_cell.angle_beta   90.00
_cell.angle_gamma   90.00
#
_symmetry.space_group_name_H-M   'P 1'
#
loop_
_entity.id
_entity.type
_entity.pdbx_description
1 polymer ?
#
loop_
_entity_poly.entity_id
_entity_poly.type
_entity_poly.pdbx_seq_one_letter_code
_entity_poly.pdbx_strand_id
1 'polypeptide(L)'
;MAQHDPFMGVGDVEAPTPAPAPKKPERLLSLDERKALNWFKANTPASSNAKGLPKSEHRAVLMARCLIEISPERKRYDPISYSITGKGIEETNQRPAGAPEPVYKR
;
A
#
# COMPACT_ATOMS: atom_id res chain seq x y z
N MET A 1 -59.61 21.33 -19.02
CA MET A 1 -58.74 20.13 -19.08
C MET A 1 -57.48 20.56 -19.82
N ALA A 2 -56.34 20.63 -19.14
CA ALA A 2 -55.09 21.13 -19.72
C ALA A 2 -54.40 20.02 -20.51
N GLN A 3 -54.23 20.26 -21.81
CA GLN A 3 -53.47 19.42 -22.73
C GLN A 3 -51.99 19.68 -22.46
N HIS A 4 -51.23 18.65 -22.10
CA HIS A 4 -49.81 18.75 -21.80
C HIS A 4 -49.01 18.46 -23.07
N ASP A 5 -48.25 19.43 -23.56
CA ASP A 5 -47.24 19.21 -24.60
C ASP A 5 -46.16 18.22 -24.10
N PRO A 6 -45.73 17.24 -24.90
CA PRO A 6 -44.54 16.47 -24.59
C PRO A 6 -43.29 17.28 -24.96
N PHE A 7 -42.55 17.66 -23.92
CA PHE A 7 -41.23 18.28 -23.97
C PHE A 7 -40.26 17.47 -24.84
N MET A 8 -39.74 18.09 -25.91
CA MET A 8 -38.56 17.59 -26.62
C MET A 8 -37.31 17.82 -25.77
N GLY A 9 -36.47 16.79 -25.66
CA GLY A 9 -35.02 16.97 -25.49
C GLY A 9 -34.47 16.50 -24.16
N VAL A 10 -33.81 15.35 -24.17
CA VAL A 10 -32.40 15.23 -23.76
C VAL A 10 -31.81 14.05 -24.55
N GLY A 11 -30.94 14.39 -25.50
CA GLY A 11 -30.13 13.41 -26.19
C GLY A 11 -29.16 12.73 -25.24
N ASP A 12 -28.72 11.55 -25.68
CA ASP A 12 -27.51 10.84 -25.27
C ASP A 12 -26.49 11.72 -24.53
N VAL A 13 -26.30 11.45 -23.23
CA VAL A 13 -25.05 11.79 -22.55
C VAL A 13 -24.58 10.50 -21.90
N GLU A 14 -23.94 9.66 -22.71
CA GLU A 14 -23.03 8.64 -22.24
C GLU A 14 -22.05 9.33 -21.28
N ALA A 15 -22.20 9.06 -19.97
CA ALA A 15 -21.31 9.62 -18.97
C ALA A 15 -19.87 9.19 -19.32
N PRO A 16 -18.92 10.12 -19.52
CA PRO A 16 -17.56 9.73 -19.84
C PRO A 16 -17.03 8.87 -18.69
N THR A 17 -16.76 7.60 -18.99
CA THR A 17 -16.16 6.63 -18.07
C THR A 17 -14.93 7.29 -17.44
N PRO A 18 -14.84 7.41 -16.11
CA PRO A 18 -13.69 8.04 -15.48
C PRO A 18 -12.42 7.30 -15.93
N ALA A 19 -11.51 8.04 -16.56
CA ALA A 19 -10.27 7.48 -17.08
C ALA A 19 -9.55 6.69 -15.98
N PRO A 20 -9.02 5.49 -16.29
CA PRO A 20 -8.25 4.72 -15.31
C PRO A 20 -7.12 5.60 -14.79
N ALA A 21 -7.05 5.76 -13.46
CA ALA A 21 -6.09 6.64 -12.80
C ALA A 21 -4.68 6.38 -13.38
N PRO A 22 -3.91 7.44 -13.70
CA PRO A 22 -2.57 7.27 -14.27
C PRO A 22 -1.79 6.33 -13.36
N LYS A 23 -1.39 5.17 -13.91
CA LYS A 23 -0.47 4.22 -13.28
C LYS A 23 0.86 4.95 -13.14
N LYS A 24 0.98 5.78 -12.11
CA LYS A 24 2.26 6.41 -11.74
C LYS A 24 3.27 5.27 -11.69
N PRO A 25 4.46 5.43 -12.29
CA PRO A 25 5.50 4.42 -12.15
C PRO A 25 5.69 4.18 -10.66
N GLU A 26 5.59 2.92 -10.22
CA GLU A 26 5.79 2.55 -8.82
C GLU A 26 7.21 3.00 -8.44
N ARG A 27 7.30 4.15 -7.77
CA ARG A 27 8.56 4.70 -7.28
C ARG A 27 9.21 3.62 -6.43
N LEU A 28 10.48 3.29 -6.66
CA LEU A 28 11.20 2.35 -5.80
C LEU A 28 11.13 2.81 -4.33
N LEU A 29 11.05 1.86 -3.40
CA LEU A 29 11.07 2.18 -1.97
C LEU A 29 12.36 2.94 -1.63
N SER A 30 12.19 4.06 -0.93
CA SER A 30 13.29 4.83 -0.35
C SER A 30 14.03 4.03 0.71
N LEU A 31 15.23 4.50 1.09
CA LEU A 31 16.03 3.83 2.11
C LEU A 31 15.29 3.72 3.45
N ASP A 32 14.56 4.75 3.87
CA ASP A 32 13.81 4.76 5.12
C ASP A 32 12.58 3.84 5.06
N GLU A 33 11.90 3.76 3.92
CA GLU A 33 10.80 2.81 3.71
C GLU A 33 11.29 1.35 3.71
N ARG A 34 12.47 1.07 3.13
CA ARG A 34 13.08 -0.27 3.20
C ARG A 34 13.52 -0.62 4.62
N LYS A 35 14.09 0.34 5.36
CA LYS A 35 14.41 0.14 6.79
C LYS A 35 13.14 -0.16 7.59
N ALA A 36 12.07 0.57 7.33
CA ALA A 36 10.76 0.32 7.95
C ALA A 36 10.25 -1.08 7.62
N LEU A 37 10.34 -1.52 6.37
CA LEU A 37 9.92 -2.85 5.94
C LEU A 37 10.77 -3.97 6.58
N ASN A 38 12.10 -3.79 6.64
CA ASN A 38 13.00 -4.70 7.35
C ASN A 38 12.71 -4.76 8.85
N TRP A 39 12.34 -3.63 9.46
CA TRP A 39 11.90 -3.60 10.85
C TRP A 39 10.61 -4.43 11.04
N PHE A 40 9.62 -4.29 10.15
CA PHE A 40 8.40 -5.12 10.21
C PHE A 40 8.69 -6.60 9.99
N LYS A 41 9.64 -6.98 9.13
CA LYS A 41 10.07 -8.36 8.95
C LYS A 41 10.60 -8.98 10.25
N ALA A 42 11.39 -8.22 11.02
CA ALA A 42 11.98 -8.69 12.26
C ALA A 42 11.01 -8.68 13.46
N ASN A 43 9.95 -7.87 13.41
CA ASN A 43 9.06 -7.61 14.54
C ASN A 43 7.60 -8.04 14.27
N THR A 44 7.31 -8.77 13.20
CA THR A 44 5.95 -9.26 12.91
C THR A 44 5.57 -10.42 13.84
N PRO A 45 4.35 -10.42 14.41
CA PRO A 45 3.34 -9.35 14.39
C PRO A 45 3.73 -8.16 15.30
N ALA A 46 3.66 -6.95 14.75
CA ALA A 46 4.08 -5.73 15.44
C ALA A 46 2.88 -4.94 15.98
N SER A 47 2.82 -4.75 17.30
CA SER A 47 1.80 -3.90 17.92
C SER A 47 2.05 -2.40 17.63
N SER A 48 0.99 -1.59 17.64
CA SER A 48 1.06 -0.13 17.52
C SER A 48 1.92 0.55 18.58
N ASN A 49 2.22 -0.14 19.69
CA ASN A 49 3.04 0.35 20.79
C ASN A 49 4.46 -0.23 20.79
N ALA A 50 4.87 -0.93 19.74
CA ALA A 50 6.19 -1.53 19.65
C ALA A 50 7.30 -0.46 19.66
N LYS A 51 8.36 -0.73 20.41
CA LYS A 51 9.51 0.17 20.51
C LYS A 51 10.23 0.26 19.16
N GLY A 52 10.38 1.48 18.63
CA GLY A 52 11.02 1.70 17.34
C GLY A 52 10.09 1.51 16.13
N LEU A 53 8.78 1.52 16.35
CA LEU A 53 7.79 1.46 15.27
C LEU A 53 8.09 2.54 14.20
N PRO A 54 8.16 2.16 12.91
CA PRO A 54 8.43 3.12 11.84
C PRO A 54 7.40 4.24 11.79
N LYS A 55 7.80 5.44 11.32
CA LYS A 55 6.94 6.62 11.23
C LYS A 55 5.64 6.33 10.46
N SER A 56 4.56 7.03 10.82
CA SER A 56 3.22 6.87 10.22
C SER A 56 3.23 6.99 8.69
N GLU A 57 4.01 7.91 8.14
CA GLU A 57 4.17 8.11 6.69
C GLU A 57 4.73 6.86 6.00
N HIS A 58 5.79 6.27 6.54
CA HIS A 58 6.36 5.04 5.99
C HIS A 58 5.39 3.87 6.12
N ARG A 59 4.65 3.76 7.24
CA ARG A 59 3.61 2.73 7.40
C ARG A 59 2.51 2.90 6.35
N ALA A 60 2.05 4.12 6.11
CA ALA A 60 1.04 4.42 5.09
C ALA A 60 1.50 4.02 3.69
N VAL A 61 2.76 4.31 3.33
CA VAL A 61 3.33 3.89 2.04
C VAL A 61 3.43 2.36 1.93
N LEU A 62 3.92 1.69 2.98
CA LEU A 62 4.05 0.23 3.00
C LEU A 62 2.67 -0.46 2.94
N MET A 63 1.65 0.09 3.62
CA MET A 63 0.27 -0.38 3.54
C MET A 63 -0.35 -0.14 2.16
N ALA A 64 -0.16 1.04 1.58
CA ALA A 64 -0.68 1.38 0.24
C ALA A 64 -0.10 0.48 -0.86
N ARG A 65 1.09 -0.08 -0.64
CA ARG A 65 1.73 -1.04 -1.55
C ARG A 65 1.43 -2.51 -1.23
N CYS A 66 0.60 -2.76 -0.23
CA CYS A 66 0.27 -4.08 0.30
C CYS A 66 1.52 -4.86 0.74
N LEU A 67 2.51 -4.17 1.34
CA LEU A 67 3.71 -4.80 1.88
C LEU A 67 3.52 -5.18 3.36
N ILE A 68 2.72 -4.39 4.07
CA ILE A 68 2.25 -4.69 5.42
C ILE A 68 0.73 -4.55 5.46
N GLU A 69 0.08 -5.25 6.38
CA GLU A 69 -1.37 -5.21 6.59
C GLU A 69 -1.70 -5.08 8.08
N ILE A 70 -2.93 -4.65 8.37
CA ILE A 70 -3.46 -4.67 9.74
C ILE A 70 -4.11 -6.04 9.94
N SER A 71 -3.80 -6.71 11.04
CA SER A 71 -4.36 -8.03 11.34
C SER A 71 -5.90 -7.97 11.38
N PRO A 72 -6.62 -8.80 10.59
CA PRO A 72 -8.07 -8.72 10.44
C PRO A 72 -8.84 -9.20 11.68
N GLU A 73 -8.21 -9.96 12.57
CA GLU A 73 -8.83 -10.49 13.80
C GLU A 73 -9.08 -9.43 14.90
N ARG A 74 -8.86 -8.16 14.58
CA ARG A 74 -8.94 -7.06 15.53
C ARG A 74 -10.39 -6.80 15.98
N LYS A 75 -10.65 -6.89 17.29
CA LYS A 75 -11.90 -6.36 17.89
C LYS A 75 -11.83 -4.83 18.02
N ARG A 76 -12.98 -4.15 18.16
CA ARG A 76 -13.06 -2.67 18.19
C ARG A 76 -12.07 -1.98 19.14
N TYR A 77 -11.79 -2.61 20.28
CA TYR A 77 -10.94 -2.06 21.35
C TYR A 77 -9.51 -2.62 21.35
N ASP A 78 -9.21 -3.59 20.50
CA ASP A 78 -7.85 -4.13 20.44
C ASP A 78 -6.91 -3.12 19.77
N PRO A 79 -5.66 -3.02 20.28
CA PRO A 79 -4.64 -2.20 19.65
C PRO A 79 -4.37 -2.69 18.21
N ILE A 80 -3.95 -1.76 17.35
CA ILE A 80 -3.64 -2.09 15.96
C ILE A 80 -2.39 -2.96 15.96
N SER A 81 -2.48 -4.13 15.35
CA SER A 81 -1.34 -5.00 15.06
C SER A 81 -1.08 -5.01 13.56
N TYR A 82 0.18 -4.85 13.19
CA TYR A 82 0.66 -4.87 11.82
C TYR A 82 1.39 -6.18 11.55
N SER A 83 1.13 -6.77 10.39
CA SER A 83 1.83 -7.96 9.91
C SER A 83 2.49 -7.67 8.57
N ILE A 84 3.70 -8.18 8.37
CA ILE A 84 4.31 -8.19 7.03
C ILE A 84 3.58 -9.20 6.14
N THR A 85 3.29 -8.80 4.91
CA THR A 85 2.66 -9.66 3.89
C THR A 85 3.71 -10.50 3.17
N GLY A 86 3.30 -11.51 2.41
CA GLY A 86 4.20 -12.26 1.53
C GLY A 86 4.95 -11.37 0.53
N LYS A 87 4.25 -10.38 -0.05
CA LYS A 87 4.85 -9.37 -0.96
C LYS A 87 5.90 -8.52 -0.24
N GLY A 88 5.64 -8.15 1.01
CA GLY A 88 6.61 -7.46 1.86
C GLY A 88 7.88 -8.28 2.11
N ILE A 89 7.73 -9.58 2.33
CA ILE A 89 8.88 -10.50 2.53
C ILE A 89 9.72 -10.57 1.24
N GLU A 90 9.08 -10.75 0.08
CA GLU A 90 9.79 -10.77 -1.21
C GLU A 90 10.53 -9.47 -1.47
N GLU A 91 9.90 -8.33 -1.23
CA GLU A 91 10.50 -7.00 -1.40
C GLU A 91 11.71 -6.77 -0.47
N THR A 92 11.69 -7.32 0.76
CA THR A 92 12.89 -7.29 1.62
C THR A 92 14.03 -8.18 1.12
N ASN A 93 13.72 -9.23 0.38
CA ASN A 93 14.71 -10.14 -0.18
C ASN A 93 15.24 -9.66 -1.54
N GLN A 94 14.54 -8.72 -2.19
CA GLN A 94 15.02 -8.05 -3.39
C GLN A 94 16.25 -7.18 -3.04
N ARG A 95 17.41 -7.79 -3.24
CA ARG A 95 18.72 -7.15 -3.21
C ARG A 95 18.66 -5.89 -4.09
N PRO A 96 19.13 -4.72 -3.63
CA PRO A 96 19.06 -3.53 -4.46
C PRO A 96 19.79 -3.80 -5.77
N ALA A 97 19.09 -3.59 -6.89
CA ALA A 97 19.66 -3.71 -8.24
C ALA A 97 20.92 -2.83 -8.30
N GLY A 98 22.10 -3.45 -8.24
CA GLY A 98 23.39 -2.76 -8.16
C GLY A 98 24.29 -3.10 -6.96
N ALA A 99 23.89 -3.98 -6.04
CA ALA A 99 24.83 -4.47 -5.01
C ALA A 99 25.88 -5.40 -5.64
N PRO A 100 27.19 -5.12 -5.49
CA PRO A 100 28.25 -6.00 -6.01
C PRO A 100 28.11 -7.40 -5.40
N GLU A 101 28.28 -8.46 -6.20
CA GLU A 101 28.28 -9.83 -5.70
C GLU A 101 29.29 -9.99 -4.55
N PRO A 102 28.97 -10.76 -3.49
CA PRO A 102 29.94 -11.05 -2.46
C PRO A 102 31.04 -11.91 -3.10
N VAL A 103 32.20 -11.29 -3.34
CA VAL A 103 33.40 -12.03 -3.75
C VAL A 103 33.87 -12.82 -2.54
N TYR A 104 33.45 -14.07 -2.43
CA TYR A 104 34.05 -15.03 -1.51
C TYR A 104 35.47 -15.30 -2.01
N LYS A 105 36.46 -14.65 -1.40
CA LYS A 105 37.86 -15.05 -1.56
C LYS A 105 38.04 -16.41 -0.87
N ARG A 106 38.40 -17.42 -1.67
CA ARG A 106 38.89 -18.72 -1.19
C ARG A 106 40.29 -18.55 -0.59
#